data_AF-A0A024W2R6-F1
#
_entry.id   AF-A0A024W2R6-F1
#
_cell.length_a   1.000
_cell.length_b   1.000
_cell.length_c   1.000
_cell.angle_alpha   90.00
_cell.angle_beta   90.00
_cell.angle_gamma   90.00
#
_symmetry.space_group_name_H-M   'P 1'
#
loop_
_entity.id
_entity.type
_entity.pdbx_description
1 polymer ?
#
loop_
_entity_poly.entity_id
_entity_poly.type
_entity_poly.pdbx_seq_one_letter_code
_entity_poly.pdbx_strand_id
1 'polypeptide(L)'
;MVKRNLPQFELPNKNWNIFEDSLLYRIVKDKEDKIYKKIFSFDLDNTLILSRGFFKPAQNEKDYIFYSDIIEFLKKKHEENYKIMIFSNQKGVSSGKLSLSNLINRVDDIIEKIGLPLECYLALKNDKYRKPRIGMYLFATQNYKQNLDEVIYVGDNANRIYDEKFKQEFINHLKYIYSKNNVNININDIYKRLKKDYTDTDLKFALNINAKFYTPEDLFLNIKNHISTDFLFNPKYFNKELNEQENINKKNNHFYEICMKDYHSQNENINNKKNNTNNNIIPNNQYTTNEKYIPPNDQQKLIILIGPPGCGKTFLCTNYFSTYIRINMEEYKTISKCIQVLKEKLLQRKNVIIDNVNSLIKNRLLYINEAKKINQNIEIRLIYFNYSKELIIHLNTFKLITDKTNKFNDVPTIAIHSFYKYVQEPSKDENVDHIIVLKDENFVPTKFESEEQKKLFFMYLN
;
A
#
# COMPACT_ATOMS: atom_id res chain seq x y z
N MET A 1 -8.10 18.19 1.11
CA MET A 1 -8.38 18.33 -0.33
C MET A 1 -9.78 17.81 -0.57
N VAL A 2 -10.71 18.67 -0.97
CA VAL A 2 -12.08 18.25 -1.32
C VAL A 2 -11.98 17.25 -2.47
N LYS A 3 -12.54 16.04 -2.32
CA LYS A 3 -12.72 15.10 -3.44
C LYS A 3 -13.49 15.87 -4.51
N ARG A 4 -12.80 16.33 -5.56
CA ARG A 4 -13.50 16.81 -6.77
C ARG A 4 -14.32 15.61 -7.21
N ASN A 5 -15.65 15.70 -7.07
CA ASN A 5 -16.54 14.84 -7.84
C ASN A 5 -16.12 15.07 -9.29
N LEU A 6 -15.42 14.09 -9.86
CA LEU A 6 -15.19 14.06 -11.29
C LEU A 6 -16.60 14.15 -11.90
N PRO A 7 -16.83 15.02 -12.89
CA PRO A 7 -18.09 14.98 -13.63
C PRO A 7 -18.30 13.52 -14.02
N GLN A 8 -19.52 12.99 -13.82
CA GLN A 8 -19.89 11.64 -14.23
C GLN A 8 -19.23 11.40 -15.59
N PHE A 9 -18.33 10.41 -15.65
CA PHE A 9 -17.60 10.11 -16.86
C PHE A 9 -18.62 9.60 -17.88
N GLU A 10 -19.20 10.50 -18.68
CA GLU A 10 -20.05 10.09 -19.78
C GLU A 10 -19.20 9.27 -20.73
N LEU A 11 -19.56 8.00 -20.85
CA LEU A 11 -18.86 7.08 -21.74
C LEU A 11 -19.15 7.50 -23.18
N PRO A 12 -18.12 7.62 -24.03
CA PRO A 12 -18.27 8.08 -25.41
C PRO A 12 -19.05 7.08 -26.28
N ASN A 13 -19.21 5.83 -25.84
CA ASN A 13 -20.00 4.81 -26.52
C ASN A 13 -20.55 3.76 -25.53
N LYS A 14 -21.46 2.92 -26.01
CA LYS A 14 -22.17 1.88 -25.22
C LYS A 14 -21.37 0.58 -25.03
N ASN A 15 -20.19 0.44 -25.64
CA ASN A 15 -19.38 -0.78 -25.54
C ASN A 15 -18.60 -0.86 -24.21
N TRP A 16 -18.41 0.29 -23.57
CA TRP A 16 -17.72 0.41 -22.30
C TRP A 16 -18.69 0.45 -21.13
N ASN A 17 -18.20 0.03 -19.98
CA ASN A 17 -18.88 0.11 -18.70
C ASN A 17 -17.94 0.72 -17.68
N ILE A 18 -18.49 1.44 -16.70
CA ILE A 18 -17.75 1.98 -15.56
C ILE A 18 -18.35 1.45 -14.26
N PHE A 19 -17.50 0.96 -13.37
CA PHE A 19 -17.89 0.44 -12.07
C PHE A 19 -17.18 1.21 -10.95
N GLU A 20 -17.95 1.63 -9.94
CA GLU A 20 -17.49 2.45 -8.79
C GLU A 20 -16.67 3.69 -9.19
N ASP A 21 -16.98 4.29 -10.35
CA ASP A 21 -16.26 5.42 -10.95
C ASP A 21 -14.74 5.22 -11.07
N SER A 22 -14.27 3.98 -11.14
CA SER A 22 -12.84 3.67 -11.06
C SER A 22 -12.38 2.54 -11.96
N LEU A 23 -13.23 1.53 -12.16
CA LEU A 23 -12.94 0.44 -13.07
C LEU A 23 -13.69 0.67 -14.39
N LEU A 24 -12.93 0.95 -15.45
CA LEU A 24 -13.46 1.02 -16.81
C LEU A 24 -13.21 -0.32 -17.50
N TYR A 25 -14.23 -0.91 -18.13
CA TYR A 25 -14.07 -2.21 -18.76
C TYR A 25 -14.92 -2.40 -20.02
N ARG A 26 -14.43 -3.26 -20.92
CA ARG A 26 -15.09 -3.69 -22.16
C ARG A 26 -14.94 -5.19 -22.33
N ILE A 27 -16.03 -5.86 -22.71
CA ILE A 27 -16.07 -7.31 -22.94
C ILE A 27 -16.47 -7.53 -24.39
N VAL A 28 -15.54 -8.07 -25.19
CA VAL A 28 -15.80 -8.55 -26.54
C VAL A 28 -16.02 -10.05 -26.44
N LYS A 29 -17.28 -10.48 -26.60
CA LYS A 29 -17.68 -11.87 -26.45
C LYS A 29 -17.28 -12.72 -27.65
N ASP A 30 -17.12 -14.01 -27.40
CA ASP A 30 -17.13 -15.01 -28.46
C ASP A 30 -18.46 -14.99 -29.22
N LYS A 31 -18.43 -15.46 -30.47
CA LYS A 31 -19.66 -15.67 -31.25
C LYS A 31 -20.53 -16.78 -30.66
N GLU A 32 -19.90 -17.74 -30.00
CA GLU A 32 -20.52 -18.90 -29.37
C GLU A 32 -20.14 -18.93 -27.89
N ASP A 33 -21.03 -19.46 -27.04
CA ASP A 33 -20.74 -19.58 -25.61
C ASP A 33 -19.63 -20.61 -25.38
N LYS A 34 -18.42 -20.12 -25.10
CA LYS A 34 -17.26 -20.94 -24.72
C LYS A 34 -17.04 -20.95 -23.22
N ILE A 35 -16.69 -22.12 -22.71
CA ILE A 35 -16.23 -22.31 -21.34
C ILE A 35 -14.71 -22.24 -21.32
N TYR A 36 -14.17 -21.29 -20.56
CA TYR A 36 -12.74 -21.11 -20.38
C TYR A 36 -12.29 -21.63 -19.02
N LYS A 37 -11.26 -22.50 -19.02
CA LYS A 37 -10.54 -22.92 -17.83
C LYS A 37 -9.14 -22.34 -17.72
N LYS A 38 -8.67 -21.66 -18.77
CA LYS A 38 -7.35 -21.04 -18.82
C LYS A 38 -7.47 -19.56 -19.15
N ILE A 39 -6.70 -18.74 -18.47
CA ILE A 39 -6.62 -17.29 -18.71
C ILE A 39 -5.22 -16.93 -19.17
N PHE A 40 -5.14 -16.21 -20.28
CA PHE A 40 -3.91 -15.56 -20.72
C PHE A 40 -4.13 -14.06 -20.67
N SER A 41 -3.47 -13.42 -19.71
CA SER A 41 -3.71 -12.02 -19.37
C SER A 41 -2.46 -11.17 -19.54
N PHE A 42 -2.65 -9.89 -19.84
CA PHE A 42 -1.56 -8.99 -20.22
C PHE A 42 -1.74 -7.62 -19.56
N ASP A 43 -0.64 -6.94 -19.26
CA ASP A 43 -0.64 -5.47 -19.26
C ASP A 43 -0.80 -4.93 -20.69
N LEU A 44 -1.08 -3.62 -20.81
CA LEU A 44 -1.25 -2.95 -22.09
C LEU A 44 0.03 -2.23 -22.54
N ASP A 45 0.34 -1.11 -21.87
CA ASP A 45 1.44 -0.22 -22.23
C ASP A 45 2.79 -0.93 -21.99
N ASN A 46 3.73 -0.82 -22.93
CA ASN A 46 5.02 -1.54 -22.96
C ASN A 46 4.95 -3.08 -22.95
N THR A 47 3.75 -3.66 -23.09
CA THR A 47 3.55 -5.12 -23.13
C THR A 47 2.91 -5.56 -24.44
N LEU A 48 1.69 -5.11 -24.73
CA LEU A 48 1.03 -5.35 -26.02
C LEU A 48 1.33 -4.23 -27.01
N ILE A 49 1.56 -3.01 -26.51
CA ILE A 49 1.84 -1.83 -27.32
C ILE A 49 3.07 -1.08 -26.84
N LEU A 50 3.68 -0.31 -27.72
CA LEU A 50 4.69 0.69 -27.39
C LEU A 50 4.18 2.06 -27.82
N SER A 51 4.46 3.11 -27.03
CA SER A 51 4.19 4.48 -27.47
C SER A 51 5.14 4.86 -28.61
N ARG A 52 4.65 5.63 -29.59
CA ARG A 52 5.51 6.22 -30.63
C ARG A 52 6.59 7.15 -30.05
N GLY A 53 6.38 7.71 -28.86
CA GLY A 53 7.36 8.52 -28.13
C GLY A 53 8.26 7.76 -27.15
N PHE A 54 8.05 6.45 -26.96
CA PHE A 54 8.72 5.53 -26.02
C PHE A 54 8.66 5.96 -24.53
N PHE A 55 9.20 7.13 -24.18
CA PHE A 55 9.24 7.66 -22.82
C PHE A 55 7.93 8.30 -22.36
N LYS A 56 7.03 8.61 -23.29
CA LYS A 56 5.72 9.18 -22.98
C LYS A 56 4.66 8.09 -23.12
N PRO A 57 3.64 8.02 -22.25
CA PRO A 57 2.51 7.13 -22.47
C PRO A 57 1.79 7.50 -23.76
N ALA A 58 1.32 6.49 -24.51
CA ALA A 58 0.55 6.72 -25.72
C ALA A 58 -0.76 7.46 -25.39
N GLN A 59 -1.04 8.56 -26.08
CA GLN A 59 -2.18 9.40 -25.75
C GLN A 59 -3.46 8.98 -26.47
N ASN A 60 -3.39 8.51 -27.71
CA ASN A 60 -4.54 8.21 -28.55
C ASN A 60 -4.22 7.09 -29.57
N GLU A 61 -5.17 6.78 -30.45
CA GLU A 61 -5.07 5.72 -31.46
C GLU A 61 -3.93 5.91 -32.49
N LYS A 62 -3.39 7.13 -32.61
CA LYS A 62 -2.28 7.45 -33.51
C LYS A 62 -0.91 7.42 -32.82
N ASP A 63 -0.86 7.20 -31.51
CA ASP A 63 0.34 7.37 -30.67
C ASP A 63 0.92 6.04 -30.15
N TYR A 64 0.55 4.91 -30.77
CA TYR A 64 1.09 3.61 -30.42
C TYR A 64 1.47 2.78 -31.64
N ILE A 65 2.27 1.74 -31.40
CA ILE A 65 2.54 0.62 -32.32
C ILE A 65 2.40 -0.69 -31.51
N PHE A 66 2.12 -1.81 -32.17
CA PHE A 66 2.18 -3.11 -31.48
C PHE A 66 3.62 -3.43 -31.08
N TYR A 67 3.77 -4.05 -29.90
CA TYR A 67 5.08 -4.39 -29.35
C TYR A 67 5.84 -5.38 -30.25
N SER A 68 5.15 -6.38 -30.79
CA SER A 68 5.68 -7.41 -31.68
C SER A 68 4.56 -7.93 -32.60
N ASP A 69 4.66 -9.15 -33.13
CA ASP A 69 3.58 -9.82 -33.87
C ASP A 69 2.46 -10.32 -32.94
N ILE A 70 1.95 -9.42 -32.10
CA ILE A 70 0.99 -9.65 -31.01
C ILE A 70 -0.30 -10.31 -31.51
N ILE A 71 -0.82 -9.86 -32.66
CA ILE A 71 -2.09 -10.34 -33.19
C ILE A 71 -2.02 -11.84 -33.49
N GLU A 72 -0.94 -12.31 -34.11
CA GLU A 72 -0.75 -13.73 -34.41
C GLU A 72 -0.60 -14.56 -33.14
N PHE A 73 0.15 -14.08 -32.16
CA PHE A 73 0.28 -14.73 -30.86
C PHE A 73 -1.08 -14.88 -30.16
N LEU A 74 -1.88 -13.80 -30.10
CA LEU A 74 -3.19 -13.84 -29.45
C LEU A 74 -4.17 -14.77 -30.19
N LYS A 75 -4.13 -14.82 -31.53
CA LYS A 75 -4.92 -15.77 -32.33
C LYS A 75 -4.60 -17.21 -31.93
N LYS A 76 -3.32 -17.55 -31.89
CA LYS A 76 -2.86 -18.88 -31.46
C LYS A 76 -3.32 -19.23 -30.04
N LYS A 77 -3.21 -18.29 -29.09
CA LYS A 77 -3.67 -18.54 -27.71
C LYS A 77 -5.17 -18.66 -27.58
N HIS A 78 -5.93 -17.93 -28.40
CA HIS A 78 -7.36 -18.12 -28.48
C HIS A 78 -7.74 -19.51 -29.04
N GLU A 79 -7.02 -20.00 -30.06
CA GLU A 79 -7.19 -21.36 -30.60
C GLU A 79 -6.82 -22.46 -29.59
N GLU A 80 -5.83 -22.21 -28.73
CA GLU A 80 -5.47 -23.06 -27.58
C GLU A 80 -6.50 -23.00 -26.42
N ASN A 81 -7.66 -22.36 -26.63
CA ASN A 81 -8.77 -22.17 -25.70
C ASN A 81 -8.40 -21.38 -24.43
N TYR A 82 -7.55 -20.36 -24.57
CA TYR A 82 -7.36 -19.36 -23.51
C TYR A 82 -8.35 -18.21 -23.63
N LYS A 83 -8.87 -17.78 -22.48
CA LYS A 83 -9.52 -16.47 -22.39
C LYS A 83 -8.45 -15.39 -22.41
N ILE A 84 -8.56 -14.46 -23.36
CA ILE A 84 -7.65 -13.32 -23.46
C ILE A 84 -8.17 -12.16 -22.60
N MET A 85 -7.33 -11.66 -21.69
CA MET A 85 -7.67 -10.54 -20.82
C MET A 85 -6.58 -9.47 -20.80
N ILE A 86 -6.95 -8.21 -20.61
CA ILE A 86 -6.05 -7.07 -20.44
C ILE A 86 -6.34 -6.41 -19.10
N PHE A 87 -5.31 -6.22 -18.27
CA PHE A 87 -5.37 -5.53 -16.98
C PHE A 87 -4.36 -4.38 -16.97
N SER A 88 -4.84 -3.13 -17.02
CA SER A 88 -3.94 -1.98 -17.12
C SER A 88 -4.24 -0.85 -16.14
N ASN A 89 -3.17 -0.21 -15.64
CA ASN A 89 -3.22 0.90 -14.70
C ASN A 89 -3.29 2.25 -15.43
N GLN A 90 -4.45 2.91 -15.47
CA GLN A 90 -4.71 4.12 -16.27
C GLN A 90 -4.98 5.38 -15.41
N LYS A 91 -4.17 5.61 -14.38
CA LYS A 91 -4.27 6.77 -13.45
C LYS A 91 -4.16 8.13 -14.15
N GLY A 92 -3.63 8.17 -15.38
CA GLY A 92 -3.58 9.37 -16.21
C GLY A 92 -4.93 10.09 -16.29
N VAL A 93 -6.03 9.32 -16.38
CA VAL A 93 -7.40 9.84 -16.46
C VAL A 93 -7.82 10.58 -15.20
N SER A 94 -7.77 9.94 -14.04
CA SER A 94 -8.17 10.59 -12.77
C SER A 94 -7.26 11.74 -12.37
N SER A 95 -6.01 11.77 -12.86
CA SER A 95 -5.08 12.89 -12.67
C SER A 95 -5.26 14.04 -13.66
N GLY A 96 -6.13 13.91 -14.66
CA GLY A 96 -6.34 14.90 -15.72
C GLY A 96 -5.24 14.99 -16.76
N LYS A 97 -4.29 14.03 -16.78
CA LYS A 97 -3.18 13.98 -17.74
C LYS A 97 -3.56 13.33 -19.07
N LEU A 98 -4.64 12.56 -19.10
CA LEU A 98 -5.19 11.88 -20.28
C LEU A 98 -6.71 12.01 -20.23
N SER A 99 -7.37 12.36 -21.34
CA SER A 99 -8.83 12.35 -21.38
C SER A 99 -9.37 10.92 -21.46
N LEU A 100 -10.55 10.69 -20.89
CA LEU A 100 -11.21 9.39 -20.97
C LEU A 100 -11.52 8.99 -22.42
N SER A 101 -11.95 9.95 -23.24
CA SER A 101 -12.24 9.72 -24.66
C SER A 101 -11.01 9.25 -25.43
N ASN A 102 -9.84 9.87 -25.20
CA ASN A 102 -8.61 9.47 -25.88
C ASN A 102 -8.15 8.07 -25.44
N LEU A 103 -8.29 7.75 -24.15
CA LEU A 103 -8.04 6.39 -23.66
C LEU A 103 -8.94 5.37 -24.36
N ILE A 104 -10.24 5.65 -24.42
CA ILE A 104 -11.23 4.74 -25.02
C ILE A 104 -10.98 4.58 -26.52
N ASN A 105 -10.80 5.66 -27.28
CA ASN A 105 -10.53 5.60 -28.72
C ASN A 105 -9.26 4.79 -29.02
N ARG A 106 -8.21 4.98 -28.23
CA ARG A 106 -6.96 4.20 -28.33
C ARG A 106 -7.20 2.72 -28.12
N VAL A 107 -7.92 2.35 -27.06
CA VAL A 107 -8.15 0.94 -26.72
C VAL A 107 -9.14 0.30 -27.68
N ASP A 108 -10.15 1.03 -28.15
CA ASP A 108 -11.09 0.55 -29.16
C ASP A 108 -10.36 0.21 -30.47
N ASP A 109 -9.50 1.10 -30.97
CA ASP A 109 -8.68 0.84 -32.16
C ASP A 109 -7.72 -0.36 -31.98
N ILE A 110 -7.13 -0.54 -30.78
CA ILE A 110 -6.32 -1.73 -30.46
C ILE A 110 -7.16 -3.01 -30.54
N ILE A 111 -8.32 -3.02 -29.89
CA ILE A 111 -9.22 -4.19 -29.85
C ILE A 111 -9.72 -4.55 -31.25
N GLU A 112 -10.08 -3.55 -32.06
CA GLU A 112 -10.52 -3.73 -33.44
C GLU A 112 -9.41 -4.33 -34.32
N LYS A 113 -8.16 -3.85 -34.18
CA LYS A 113 -7.00 -4.41 -34.90
C LYS A 113 -6.64 -5.83 -34.44
N ILE A 114 -6.79 -6.15 -33.15
CA ILE A 114 -6.63 -7.53 -32.66
C ILE A 114 -7.69 -8.45 -33.27
N GLY A 115 -8.94 -7.99 -33.35
CA GLY A 115 -10.02 -8.69 -34.05
C GLY A 115 -10.42 -10.03 -33.42
N LEU A 116 -10.28 -10.16 -32.09
CA LEU A 116 -10.60 -11.38 -31.34
C LEU A 116 -11.50 -11.10 -30.12
N PRO A 117 -12.24 -12.12 -29.64
CA PRO A 117 -12.86 -12.08 -28.31
C PRO A 117 -11.82 -11.84 -27.22
N LEU A 118 -12.02 -10.79 -26.43
CA LEU A 118 -11.14 -10.42 -25.32
C LEU A 118 -11.88 -9.57 -24.29
N GLU A 119 -11.34 -9.50 -23.08
CA GLU A 119 -11.84 -8.62 -22.02
C GLU A 119 -10.76 -7.62 -21.60
N CYS A 120 -11.13 -6.36 -21.44
CA CYS A 120 -10.21 -5.30 -21.08
C CYS A 120 -10.71 -4.59 -19.83
N TYR A 121 -9.83 -4.45 -18.84
CA TYR A 121 -10.10 -3.86 -17.53
C TYR A 121 -9.02 -2.81 -17.22
N LEU A 122 -9.46 -1.58 -16.93
CA LEU A 122 -8.61 -0.41 -16.81
C LEU A 122 -8.87 0.28 -15.46
N ALA A 123 -7.87 0.28 -14.58
CA ALA A 123 -7.95 0.93 -13.26
C ALA A 123 -7.64 2.42 -13.37
N LEU A 124 -8.64 3.28 -13.17
CA LEU A 124 -8.53 4.73 -13.35
C LEU A 124 -8.00 5.46 -12.11
N LYS A 125 -8.10 4.89 -10.91
CA LYS A 125 -7.70 5.53 -9.64
C LYS A 125 -6.64 4.72 -8.89
N ASN A 126 -6.19 5.25 -7.75
CA ASN A 126 -5.32 4.53 -6.82
C ASN A 126 -6.16 3.84 -5.73
N ASP A 127 -6.79 2.72 -6.06
CA ASP A 127 -7.70 1.99 -5.17
C ASP A 127 -7.52 0.47 -5.34
N LYS A 128 -8.52 -0.34 -4.94
CA LYS A 128 -8.50 -1.80 -5.01
C LYS A 128 -8.30 -2.37 -6.42
N TYR A 129 -8.65 -1.63 -7.48
CA TYR A 129 -8.50 -2.09 -8.87
C TYR A 129 -7.07 -1.89 -9.39
N ARG A 130 -6.30 -0.96 -8.82
CA ARG A 130 -4.95 -0.66 -9.31
C ARG A 130 -3.96 -1.78 -8.97
N LYS A 131 -3.31 -2.35 -9.98
CA LYS A 131 -2.19 -3.30 -9.79
C LYS A 131 -1.11 -2.68 -8.88
N PRO A 132 -0.50 -3.44 -7.95
CA PRO A 132 -0.53 -4.91 -7.87
C PRO A 132 -1.75 -5.51 -7.15
N ARG A 133 -2.71 -4.69 -6.72
CA ARG A 133 -3.93 -5.19 -6.07
C ARG A 133 -4.79 -5.96 -7.08
N ILE A 134 -5.60 -6.87 -6.57
CA ILE A 134 -6.28 -7.88 -7.38
C ILE A 134 -7.72 -7.51 -7.77
N GLY A 135 -8.16 -6.27 -7.52
CA GLY A 135 -9.57 -5.89 -7.74
C GLY A 135 -10.04 -6.08 -9.18
N MET A 136 -9.21 -5.78 -10.18
CA MET A 136 -9.57 -6.04 -11.59
C MET A 136 -9.74 -7.52 -11.87
N TYR A 137 -8.83 -8.36 -11.35
CA TYR A 137 -8.88 -9.81 -11.53
C TYR A 137 -10.12 -10.40 -10.86
N LEU A 138 -10.37 -10.06 -9.59
CA LEU A 138 -11.56 -10.52 -8.87
C LEU A 138 -12.85 -10.13 -9.58
N PHE A 139 -12.93 -8.90 -10.10
CA PHE A 139 -14.10 -8.45 -10.87
C PHE A 139 -14.26 -9.23 -12.18
N ALA A 140 -13.16 -9.49 -12.90
CA ALA A 140 -13.18 -10.26 -14.14
C ALA A 140 -13.60 -11.72 -13.91
N THR A 141 -13.17 -12.32 -12.80
CA THR A 141 -13.39 -13.75 -12.50
C THR A 141 -14.57 -14.02 -11.58
N GLN A 142 -15.30 -13.00 -11.10
CA GLN A 142 -16.38 -13.17 -10.11
C GLN A 142 -17.48 -14.15 -10.53
N ASN A 143 -17.72 -14.31 -11.83
CA ASN A 143 -18.76 -15.18 -12.38
C ASN A 143 -18.22 -16.52 -12.90
N TYR A 144 -16.92 -16.81 -12.73
CA TYR A 144 -16.34 -18.07 -13.15
C TYR A 144 -16.80 -19.17 -12.19
N LYS A 145 -17.68 -20.04 -12.69
CA LYS A 145 -18.24 -21.15 -11.89
C LYS A 145 -17.29 -22.34 -11.75
N GLN A 146 -16.24 -22.39 -12.59
CA GLN A 146 -15.30 -23.51 -12.63
C GLN A 146 -13.95 -23.07 -12.10
N ASN A 147 -13.20 -24.03 -11.54
CA ASN A 147 -11.81 -23.79 -11.19
C ASN A 147 -10.98 -23.53 -12.46
N LEU A 148 -10.07 -22.56 -12.36
CA LEU A 148 -9.11 -22.27 -13.41
C LEU A 148 -7.94 -23.24 -13.32
N ASP A 149 -7.63 -23.90 -14.43
CA ASP A 149 -6.50 -24.83 -14.54
C ASP A 149 -5.17 -24.06 -14.66
N GLU A 150 -5.20 -22.89 -15.32
CA GLU A 150 -4.00 -22.10 -15.60
C GLU A 150 -4.32 -20.62 -15.72
N VAL A 151 -3.50 -19.80 -15.07
CA VAL A 151 -3.54 -18.34 -15.19
C VAL A 151 -2.14 -17.86 -15.55
N ILE A 152 -2.02 -17.20 -16.69
CA ILE A 152 -0.77 -16.58 -17.15
C ILE A 152 -0.96 -15.07 -17.17
N TYR A 153 0.03 -14.34 -16.68
CA TYR A 153 0.09 -12.89 -16.74
C TYR A 153 1.40 -12.42 -17.37
N VAL A 154 1.31 -11.44 -18.27
CA VAL A 154 2.46 -10.84 -18.96
C VAL A 154 2.52 -9.36 -18.63
N GLY A 155 3.69 -8.84 -18.26
CA GLY A 155 3.88 -7.41 -18.05
C GLY A 155 5.34 -6.98 -18.04
N ASP A 156 5.59 -5.69 -18.22
CA ASP A 156 6.94 -5.12 -18.31
C ASP A 156 7.55 -4.80 -16.94
N ASN A 157 6.73 -4.48 -15.93
CA ASN A 157 7.22 -4.11 -14.60
C ASN A 157 7.51 -5.34 -13.73
N ALA A 158 8.72 -5.86 -13.83
CA ALA A 158 9.13 -7.14 -13.26
C ALA A 158 10.37 -7.08 -12.36
N ASN A 159 10.70 -5.91 -11.79
CA ASN A 159 11.87 -5.74 -10.91
C ASN A 159 13.22 -6.10 -11.55
N ARG A 160 13.33 -6.03 -12.88
CA ARG A 160 14.53 -6.46 -13.61
C ARG A 160 15.62 -5.42 -13.54
N ILE A 161 16.86 -5.88 -13.48
CA ILE A 161 18.07 -5.09 -13.79
C ILE A 161 18.55 -5.55 -15.15
N TYR A 162 18.82 -4.62 -16.05
CA TYR A 162 19.20 -4.95 -17.43
C TYR A 162 20.71 -5.08 -17.54
N ASP A 163 21.17 -6.29 -17.90
CA ASP A 163 22.55 -6.49 -18.33
C ASP A 163 22.77 -5.97 -19.77
N GLU A 164 24.03 -5.90 -20.20
CA GLU A 164 24.36 -5.37 -21.54
C GLU A 164 23.84 -6.26 -22.68
N LYS A 165 23.75 -7.58 -22.47
CA LYS A 165 23.23 -8.50 -23.49
C LYS A 165 21.76 -8.21 -23.75
N PHE A 166 20.96 -8.16 -22.69
CA PHE A 166 19.54 -7.82 -22.75
C PHE A 166 19.34 -6.46 -23.41
N LYS A 167 20.09 -5.43 -23.00
CA LYS A 167 19.98 -4.09 -23.60
C LYS A 167 20.22 -4.13 -25.11
N GLN A 168 21.26 -4.84 -25.55
CA GLN A 168 21.59 -4.91 -26.96
C GLN A 168 20.49 -5.61 -27.78
N GLU A 169 19.99 -6.75 -27.30
CA GLU A 169 18.91 -7.51 -27.96
C GLU A 169 17.60 -6.70 -27.99
N PHE A 170 17.24 -6.08 -26.86
CA PHE A 170 16.04 -5.24 -26.77
C PHE A 170 16.13 -4.01 -27.68
N ILE A 171 17.29 -3.37 -27.77
CA ILE A 171 17.51 -2.21 -28.66
C ILE A 171 17.42 -2.61 -30.14
N ASN A 172 17.91 -3.79 -30.50
CA ASN A 172 17.76 -4.31 -31.85
C ASN A 172 16.28 -4.51 -32.20
N HIS A 173 15.49 -5.06 -31.26
CA HIS A 173 14.05 -5.17 -31.41
C HIS A 173 13.38 -3.79 -31.57
N LEU A 174 13.70 -2.81 -30.71
CA LEU A 174 13.15 -1.46 -30.82
C LEU A 174 13.47 -0.81 -32.18
N LYS A 175 14.71 -0.92 -32.67
CA LYS A 175 15.07 -0.43 -34.01
C LYS A 175 14.22 -1.07 -35.10
N TYR A 176 14.05 -2.39 -35.05
CA TYR A 176 13.25 -3.12 -36.02
C TYR A 176 11.78 -2.69 -35.99
N ILE A 177 11.14 -2.74 -34.82
CA ILE A 177 9.69 -2.52 -34.74
C ILE A 177 9.29 -1.08 -35.03
N TYR A 178 10.08 -0.09 -34.59
CA TYR A 178 9.82 1.31 -34.89
C TYR A 178 10.06 1.64 -36.36
N SER A 179 11.12 1.09 -36.97
CA SER A 179 11.37 1.24 -38.41
C SER A 179 10.26 0.61 -39.26
N LYS A 180 9.79 -0.59 -38.90
CA LYS A 180 8.66 -1.28 -39.57
C LYS A 180 7.38 -0.45 -39.56
N ASN A 181 7.21 0.42 -38.55
CA ASN A 181 6.03 1.27 -38.37
C ASN A 181 6.26 2.74 -38.76
N ASN A 182 7.35 3.06 -39.47
CA ASN A 182 7.72 4.40 -39.90
C ASN A 182 7.74 5.42 -38.74
N VAL A 183 8.39 5.04 -37.64
CA VAL A 183 8.52 5.86 -36.43
C VAL A 183 9.99 6.11 -36.12
N ASN A 184 10.37 7.39 -35.99
CA ASN A 184 11.72 7.77 -35.60
C ASN A 184 11.80 7.93 -34.07
N ILE A 185 12.74 7.24 -33.44
CA ILE A 185 13.03 7.34 -32.00
C ILE A 185 14.51 7.57 -31.74
N ASN A 186 14.81 8.26 -30.63
CA ASN A 186 16.18 8.48 -30.19
C ASN A 186 16.72 7.25 -29.45
N ILE A 187 17.17 6.25 -30.21
CA ILE A 187 17.71 4.99 -29.68
C ILE A 187 18.86 5.21 -28.69
N ASN A 188 19.74 6.18 -28.95
CA ASN A 188 20.90 6.45 -28.08
C ASN A 188 20.48 6.94 -26.69
N ASP A 189 19.43 7.76 -26.62
CA ASP A 189 18.87 8.21 -25.33
C ASP A 189 18.15 7.07 -24.60
N ILE A 190 17.44 6.20 -25.34
CA ILE A 190 16.82 4.99 -24.79
C ILE A 190 17.88 4.06 -24.18
N TYR A 191 18.94 3.73 -24.93
CA TYR A 191 20.03 2.88 -24.46
C TYR A 191 20.62 3.38 -23.13
N LYS A 192 20.89 4.69 -23.03
CA LYS A 192 21.49 5.30 -21.82
C LYS A 192 20.58 5.21 -20.59
N ARG A 193 19.27 5.20 -20.78
CA ARG A 193 18.27 5.19 -19.69
C ARG A 193 17.81 3.78 -19.32
N LEU A 194 17.97 2.81 -20.20
CA LEU A 194 17.70 1.39 -19.91
C LEU A 194 18.72 0.86 -18.89
N LYS A 195 18.33 0.85 -17.63
CA LYS A 195 19.13 0.29 -16.52
C LYS A 195 18.40 -0.78 -15.74
N LYS A 196 17.11 -0.56 -15.50
CA LYS A 196 16.22 -1.43 -14.73
C LYS A 196 14.77 -1.09 -15.03
N ASP A 197 13.84 -1.96 -14.67
CA ASP A 197 12.41 -1.65 -14.67
C ASP A 197 12.10 -0.45 -13.77
N TYR A 198 11.04 0.28 -14.08
CA TYR A 198 10.58 1.41 -13.27
C TYR A 198 9.95 0.96 -11.94
N THR A 199 9.15 -0.11 -12.00
CA THR A 199 8.53 -0.76 -10.83
C THR A 199 8.53 -2.28 -10.99
N ASP A 200 7.91 -2.96 -10.04
CA ASP A 200 7.69 -4.40 -9.97
C ASP A 200 6.18 -4.74 -9.90
N THR A 201 5.35 -3.80 -10.35
CA THR A 201 3.89 -3.83 -10.23
C THR A 201 3.27 -5.06 -10.89
N ASP A 202 3.74 -5.44 -12.07
CA ASP A 202 3.17 -6.52 -12.87
C ASP A 202 3.56 -7.89 -12.30
N LEU A 203 4.82 -8.05 -11.89
CA LEU A 203 5.27 -9.24 -11.17
C LEU A 203 4.51 -9.42 -9.86
N LYS A 204 4.35 -8.37 -9.05
CA LYS A 204 3.58 -8.43 -7.81
C LYS A 204 2.10 -8.72 -8.03
N PHE A 205 1.51 -8.20 -9.11
CA PHE A 205 0.14 -8.54 -9.50
C PHE A 205 0.00 -10.04 -9.79
N ALA A 206 0.90 -10.59 -10.62
CA ALA A 206 0.93 -12.03 -10.92
C ALA A 206 1.10 -12.88 -9.64
N LEU A 207 2.00 -12.50 -8.74
CA LEU A 207 2.21 -13.18 -7.46
C LEU A 207 0.98 -13.14 -6.55
N ASN A 208 0.19 -12.06 -6.59
CA ASN A 208 -1.03 -11.95 -5.79
C ASN A 208 -2.18 -12.79 -6.33
N ILE A 209 -2.30 -12.94 -7.65
CA ILE A 209 -3.33 -13.78 -8.29
C ILE A 209 -2.87 -15.22 -8.55
N ASN A 210 -1.65 -15.57 -8.10
CA ASN A 210 -1.02 -16.87 -8.34
C ASN A 210 -0.92 -17.24 -9.84
N ALA A 211 -0.59 -16.27 -10.69
CA ALA A 211 -0.38 -16.48 -12.11
C ALA A 211 1.08 -16.82 -12.42
N LYS A 212 1.28 -17.64 -13.46
CA LYS A 212 2.58 -17.79 -14.12
C LYS A 212 2.93 -16.47 -14.81
N PHE A 213 4.13 -15.97 -14.57
CA PHE A 213 4.55 -14.66 -15.06
C PHE A 213 5.54 -14.75 -16.21
N TYR A 214 5.39 -13.86 -17.19
CA TYR A 214 6.36 -13.63 -18.26
C TYR A 214 6.55 -12.13 -18.50
N THR A 215 7.72 -11.73 -18.99
CA THR A 215 7.92 -10.40 -19.55
C THR A 215 7.62 -10.43 -21.05
N PRO A 216 7.27 -9.29 -21.69
CA PRO A 216 7.03 -9.29 -23.13
C PRO A 216 8.26 -9.71 -23.94
N GLU A 217 9.47 -9.40 -23.48
CA GLU A 217 10.72 -9.82 -24.11
C GLU A 217 10.92 -11.34 -24.07
N ASP A 218 10.72 -11.97 -22.91
CA ASP A 218 10.83 -13.43 -22.77
C ASP A 218 9.77 -14.12 -23.62
N LEU A 219 8.52 -13.63 -23.57
CA LEU A 219 7.41 -14.28 -24.23
C LEU A 219 7.41 -14.11 -25.75
N PHE A 220 7.60 -12.89 -26.25
CA PHE A 220 7.44 -12.58 -27.66
C PHE A 220 8.76 -12.64 -28.44
N LEU A 221 9.88 -12.40 -27.77
CA LEU A 221 11.19 -12.25 -28.42
C LEU A 221 12.17 -13.37 -28.01
N ASN A 222 11.81 -14.20 -27.03
CA ASN A 222 12.70 -15.20 -26.43
C ASN A 222 14.00 -14.58 -25.87
N ILE A 223 13.91 -13.34 -25.39
CA ILE A 223 15.00 -12.60 -24.76
C ILE A 223 14.83 -12.71 -23.24
N LYS A 224 15.73 -13.46 -22.60
CA LYS A 224 15.66 -13.71 -21.15
C LYS A 224 16.37 -12.62 -20.36
N ASN A 225 15.82 -12.33 -19.20
CA ASN A 225 16.50 -11.55 -18.17
C ASN A 225 16.17 -12.10 -16.77
N HIS A 226 17.05 -11.85 -15.81
CA HIS A 226 16.84 -12.23 -14.43
C HIS A 226 15.73 -11.38 -13.78
N ILE A 227 14.72 -12.06 -13.28
CA ILE A 227 13.63 -11.48 -12.49
C ILE A 227 13.94 -11.72 -11.02
N SER A 228 14.17 -10.65 -10.25
CA SER A 228 14.37 -10.77 -8.80
C SER A 228 13.05 -10.67 -8.05
N THR A 229 12.79 -11.66 -7.19
CA THR A 229 11.69 -11.63 -6.22
C THR A 229 12.11 -11.09 -4.85
N ASP A 230 13.34 -10.57 -4.74
CA ASP A 230 13.84 -9.93 -3.52
C ASP A 230 13.31 -8.50 -3.45
N PHE A 231 12.11 -8.37 -2.91
CA PHE A 231 11.47 -7.07 -2.69
C PHE A 231 11.99 -6.44 -1.40
N LEU A 232 12.10 -5.11 -1.39
CA LEU A 232 12.42 -4.32 -0.19
C LEU A 232 11.44 -4.59 0.97
N PHE A 233 10.21 -4.98 0.65
CA PHE A 233 9.17 -5.29 1.60
C PHE A 233 8.31 -6.44 1.11
N ASN A 234 8.13 -7.45 1.97
CA ASN A 234 7.25 -8.58 1.72
C ASN A 234 6.23 -8.70 2.85
N PRO A 235 4.94 -8.38 2.61
CA PRO A 235 3.93 -8.42 3.66
C PRO A 235 3.70 -9.85 4.19
N LYS A 236 4.03 -10.88 3.41
CA LYS A 236 3.88 -12.29 3.83
C LYS A 236 4.78 -12.66 5.01
N TYR A 237 5.83 -11.88 5.31
CA TYR A 237 6.68 -12.13 6.49
C TYR A 237 5.89 -12.01 7.79
N PHE A 238 4.94 -11.08 7.87
CA PHE A 238 4.05 -10.95 9.04
C PHE A 238 3.09 -12.14 9.21
N ASN A 239 2.83 -12.93 8.17
CA ASN A 239 1.97 -14.11 8.28
C ASN A 239 2.70 -15.30 8.94
N LYS A 240 4.01 -15.45 8.68
CA LYS A 240 4.83 -16.49 9.33
C LYS A 240 4.89 -16.27 10.84
N GLU A 241 5.06 -15.03 11.27
CA GLU A 241 5.08 -14.67 12.69
C GLU A 241 3.73 -14.89 13.39
N LEU A 242 2.61 -14.83 12.66
CA LEU A 242 1.27 -15.10 13.22
C LEU A 242 0.98 -16.60 13.36
N ASN A 243 1.51 -17.44 12.47
CA ASN A 243 1.27 -18.88 12.50
C ASN A 243 2.11 -19.61 13.56
N GLU A 244 3.17 -18.98 14.07
CA GLU A 244 3.87 -19.39 15.29
C GLU A 244 3.02 -19.04 16.53
N GLN A 245 1.90 -19.75 16.71
CA GLN A 245 0.82 -19.42 17.64
C GLN A 245 1.14 -19.48 19.14
N GLU A 246 2.38 -19.74 19.55
CA GLU A 246 2.84 -19.52 20.94
C GLU A 246 3.44 -18.11 21.16
N ASN A 247 3.73 -17.36 20.10
CA ASN A 247 4.41 -16.07 20.16
C ASN A 247 3.47 -14.85 20.18
N ILE A 248 2.20 -14.95 19.78
CA ILE A 248 1.29 -13.79 19.73
C ILE A 248 0.90 -13.31 21.14
N ASN A 249 0.54 -14.23 22.04
CA ASN A 249 0.23 -13.86 23.44
C ASN A 249 1.48 -13.34 24.16
N LYS A 250 2.66 -13.93 23.89
CA LYS A 250 3.95 -13.45 24.39
C LYS A 250 4.35 -12.10 23.78
N LYS A 251 4.14 -11.84 22.49
CA LYS A 251 4.52 -10.57 21.81
C LYS A 251 3.55 -9.43 22.10
N ASN A 252 2.25 -9.69 22.20
CA ASN A 252 1.28 -8.69 22.66
C ASN A 252 1.54 -8.33 24.12
N ASN A 253 1.83 -9.33 24.98
CA ASN A 253 2.33 -9.07 26.34
C ASN A 253 3.68 -8.38 26.33
N HIS A 254 4.61 -8.71 25.44
CA HIS A 254 5.94 -8.09 25.38
C HIS A 254 5.90 -6.65 24.88
N PHE A 255 5.08 -6.32 23.87
CA PHE A 255 4.85 -4.95 23.40
C PHE A 255 4.15 -4.14 24.49
N TYR A 256 3.16 -4.73 25.16
CA TYR A 256 2.53 -4.15 26.33
C TYR A 256 3.56 -3.95 27.46
N GLU A 257 4.38 -4.93 27.79
CA GLU A 257 5.44 -4.85 28.80
C GLU A 257 6.52 -3.81 28.43
N ILE A 258 6.95 -3.75 27.17
CA ILE A 258 7.92 -2.75 26.69
C ILE A 258 7.35 -1.34 26.87
N CYS A 259 6.08 -1.13 26.50
CA CYS A 259 5.43 0.17 26.58
C CYS A 259 4.93 0.54 28.00
N MET A 260 4.59 -0.46 28.82
CA MET A 260 3.86 -0.36 30.09
C MET A 260 4.55 -1.09 31.24
N LYS A 261 5.88 -1.22 31.22
CA LYS A 261 6.72 -1.97 32.20
C LYS A 261 6.36 -1.75 33.68
N ASP A 262 5.74 -0.63 34.03
CA ASP A 262 5.34 -0.29 35.41
C ASP A 262 3.86 -0.51 35.75
N TYR A 263 3.05 -1.04 34.84
CA TYR A 263 1.61 -1.26 35.11
C TYR A 263 1.37 -2.45 36.07
N HIS A 264 2.35 -3.35 36.20
CA HIS A 264 2.22 -4.56 37.03
C HIS A 264 2.50 -4.34 38.53
N SER A 265 3.30 -3.33 38.93
CA SER A 265 3.68 -3.17 40.35
C SER A 265 2.56 -2.65 41.27
N GLN A 266 1.44 -2.15 40.72
CA GLN A 266 0.33 -1.62 41.52
C GLN A 266 -0.90 -2.53 41.61
N ASN A 267 -1.05 -3.51 40.71
CA ASN A 267 -2.21 -4.41 40.70
C ASN A 267 -2.01 -5.74 41.45
N GLU A 268 -0.77 -6.13 41.75
CA GLU A 268 -0.52 -7.33 42.59
C GLU A 268 -0.99 -7.13 44.06
N ASN A 269 -1.09 -5.90 44.54
CA ASN A 269 -1.58 -5.60 45.89
C ASN A 269 -3.12 -5.65 46.03
N ILE A 270 -3.87 -5.72 44.92
CA ILE A 270 -5.34 -5.81 44.95
C ILE A 270 -5.80 -7.27 44.83
N ASN A 271 -5.06 -8.11 44.08
CA ASN A 271 -5.45 -9.50 43.81
C ASN A 271 -5.04 -10.51 44.91
N ASN A 272 -4.17 -10.13 45.85
CA ASN A 272 -3.80 -11.00 46.97
C ASN A 272 -4.85 -11.11 48.10
N LYS A 273 -6.05 -10.54 47.94
CA LYS A 273 -7.16 -10.70 48.91
C LYS A 273 -8.38 -11.48 48.41
N LYS A 274 -8.40 -11.95 47.17
CA LYS A 274 -9.47 -12.82 46.67
C LYS A 274 -8.93 -13.82 45.65
N ASN A 275 -8.37 -14.92 46.11
CA ASN A 275 -8.21 -16.12 45.28
C ASN A 275 -8.25 -17.37 46.18
N ASN A 276 -9.45 -17.91 46.31
CA ASN A 276 -9.66 -19.35 46.40
C ASN A 276 -10.82 -19.66 45.46
N THR A 277 -10.49 -20.17 44.27
CA THR A 277 -11.15 -21.21 43.47
C THR A 277 -10.92 -20.95 41.98
N ASN A 278 -10.37 -21.98 41.32
CA ASN A 278 -10.18 -22.13 39.89
C ASN A 278 -11.41 -21.73 39.06
N ASN A 279 -11.21 -21.02 37.95
CA ASN A 279 -11.79 -21.36 36.65
C ASN A 279 -11.29 -20.47 35.50
N ASN A 280 -11.10 -21.12 34.35
CA ASN A 280 -10.93 -20.54 33.03
C ASN A 280 -12.01 -19.50 32.71
N ILE A 281 -11.65 -18.22 32.61
CA ILE A 281 -12.49 -17.19 31.99
C ILE A 281 -11.59 -16.24 31.21
N ILE A 282 -11.82 -16.20 29.89
CA ILE A 282 -11.34 -15.15 28.99
C ILE A 282 -11.95 -13.83 29.46
N PRO A 283 -11.19 -12.78 29.80
CA PRO A 283 -11.79 -11.49 30.08
C PRO A 283 -12.19 -10.84 28.76
N ASN A 284 -13.49 -10.88 28.46
CA ASN A 284 -14.13 -9.84 27.64
C ASN A 284 -13.95 -8.51 28.38
N ASN A 285 -12.85 -7.80 28.12
CA ASN A 285 -12.66 -6.47 28.68
C ASN A 285 -13.54 -5.46 27.93
N GLN A 286 -14.80 -5.35 28.39
CA GLN A 286 -15.47 -4.06 28.43
C GLN A 286 -14.69 -3.18 29.42
N TYR A 287 -13.78 -2.36 28.90
CA TYR A 287 -13.06 -1.39 29.71
C TYR A 287 -14.03 -0.33 30.22
N THR A 288 -14.39 -0.41 31.50
CA THR A 288 -15.04 0.69 32.21
C THR A 288 -14.02 1.81 32.38
N THR A 289 -14.34 2.98 31.82
CA THR A 289 -13.55 4.21 31.92
C THR A 289 -13.58 4.72 33.37
N ASN A 290 -12.59 4.34 34.17
CA ASN A 290 -12.38 4.98 35.47
C ASN A 290 -11.75 6.37 35.26
N GLU A 291 -12.58 7.38 34.99
CA GLU A 291 -12.20 8.79 34.78
C GLU A 291 -11.52 9.47 36.01
N LYS A 292 -11.43 8.77 37.14
CA LYS A 292 -10.98 9.33 38.44
C LYS A 292 -9.61 8.88 38.92
N TYR A 293 -8.76 8.27 38.09
CA TYR A 293 -7.37 8.04 38.50
C TYR A 293 -6.59 9.36 38.46
N ILE A 294 -5.99 9.73 39.60
CA ILE A 294 -5.06 10.84 39.76
C ILE A 294 -3.75 10.24 40.28
N PRO A 295 -2.70 10.14 39.46
CA PRO A 295 -1.41 9.63 39.92
C PRO A 295 -0.82 10.50 41.04
N PRO A 296 -0.12 9.89 42.02
CA PRO A 296 0.81 10.58 42.90
C PRO A 296 1.82 11.45 42.13
N ASN A 297 2.35 12.50 42.77
CA ASN A 297 3.20 13.51 42.10
C ASN A 297 4.51 12.92 41.52
N ASP A 298 5.01 11.88 42.17
CA ASP A 298 6.18 11.06 41.82
C ASP A 298 5.88 9.99 40.75
N GLN A 299 4.63 9.90 40.26
CA GLN A 299 4.20 8.89 39.29
C GLN A 299 3.54 9.47 38.05
N GLN A 300 3.54 10.81 37.88
CA GLN A 300 2.99 11.46 36.70
C GLN A 300 3.88 11.20 35.48
N LYS A 301 3.26 10.92 34.34
CA LYS A 301 3.96 10.50 33.11
C LYS A 301 3.61 11.36 31.90
N LEU A 302 4.63 11.68 31.12
CA LEU A 302 4.50 12.25 29.77
C LEU A 302 5.05 11.25 28.75
N ILE A 303 4.24 10.92 27.74
CA ILE A 303 4.67 10.12 26.61
C ILE A 303 4.68 11.00 25.36
N ILE A 304 5.76 10.94 24.57
CA ILE A 304 5.84 11.61 23.27
C ILE A 304 6.03 10.55 22.19
N LEU A 305 5.06 10.45 21.28
CA LEU A 305 5.15 9.54 20.14
C LEU A 305 5.93 10.20 19.01
N ILE A 306 6.80 9.45 18.34
CA ILE A 306 7.62 9.89 17.22
C ILE A 306 7.39 8.89 16.09
N GLY A 307 7.01 9.35 14.89
CA GLY A 307 6.80 8.42 13.79
C GLY A 307 6.06 9.02 12.60
N PRO A 308 6.15 8.38 11.43
CA PRO A 308 5.50 8.88 10.22
C PRO A 308 3.97 8.86 10.35
N PRO A 309 3.24 9.74 9.64
CA PRO A 309 1.79 9.63 9.57
C PRO A 309 1.37 8.25 9.04
N GLY A 310 0.30 7.67 9.60
CA GLY A 310 -0.19 6.34 9.19
C GLY A 310 0.47 5.13 9.88
N CYS A 311 1.50 5.31 10.72
CA CYS A 311 2.20 4.19 11.38
C CYS A 311 1.47 3.52 12.56
N GLY A 312 0.28 4.00 12.93
CA GLY A 312 -0.50 3.42 14.03
C GLY A 312 -0.36 4.12 15.39
N LYS A 313 0.26 5.30 15.49
CA LYS A 313 0.32 6.09 16.75
C LYS A 313 -1.04 6.27 17.42
N THR A 314 -2.05 6.73 16.68
CA THR A 314 -3.41 6.91 17.21
C THR A 314 -4.03 5.60 17.67
N PHE A 315 -3.74 4.50 16.98
CA PHE A 315 -4.17 3.17 17.41
C PHE A 315 -3.53 2.80 18.75
N LEU A 316 -2.22 3.07 18.92
CA LEU A 316 -1.53 2.86 20.19
C LEU A 316 -2.20 3.65 21.32
N CYS A 317 -2.48 4.95 21.10
CA CYS A 317 -3.16 5.80 22.07
C CYS A 317 -4.51 5.23 22.50
N THR A 318 -5.39 4.94 21.54
CA THR A 318 -6.77 4.51 21.83
C THR A 318 -6.83 3.16 22.56
N ASN A 319 -5.94 2.23 22.22
CA ASN A 319 -6.05 0.85 22.69
C ASN A 319 -5.21 0.54 23.94
N TYR A 320 -4.12 1.27 24.15
CA TYR A 320 -3.17 0.96 25.23
C TYR A 320 -2.97 2.12 26.21
N PHE A 321 -3.26 3.35 25.80
CA PHE A 321 -3.13 4.56 26.62
C PHE A 321 -4.46 5.30 26.75
N SER A 322 -5.58 4.57 26.85
CA SER A 322 -6.93 5.16 26.93
C SER A 322 -7.15 6.04 28.17
N THR A 323 -6.34 5.84 29.23
CA THR A 323 -6.37 6.65 30.45
C THR A 323 -5.52 7.93 30.36
N TYR A 324 -4.69 8.07 29.33
CA TYR A 324 -3.86 9.26 29.12
C TYR A 324 -4.66 10.32 28.39
N ILE A 325 -4.42 11.59 28.74
CA ILE A 325 -4.95 12.70 27.95
C ILE A 325 -4.13 12.83 26.67
N ARG A 326 -4.77 12.58 25.54
CA ARG A 326 -4.14 12.69 24.22
C ARG A 326 -4.16 14.14 23.74
N ILE A 327 -2.98 14.66 23.39
CA ILE A 327 -2.81 15.97 22.76
C ILE A 327 -2.24 15.77 21.36
N ASN A 328 -2.88 16.37 20.36
CA ASN A 328 -2.50 16.24 18.96
C ASN A 328 -2.73 17.55 18.18
N MET A 329 -1.98 17.75 17.11
CA MET A 329 -2.02 18.96 16.29
C MET A 329 -3.28 19.06 15.42
N GLU A 330 -3.96 17.95 15.11
CA GLU A 330 -5.20 18.00 14.33
C GLU A 330 -6.32 18.70 15.13
N GLU A 331 -6.40 18.43 16.43
CA GLU A 331 -7.35 19.02 17.36
C GLU A 331 -6.97 20.46 17.74
N TYR A 332 -5.71 20.68 18.13
CA TYR A 332 -5.27 21.97 18.70
C TYR A 332 -4.61 22.92 17.70
N LYS A 333 -4.39 22.51 16.45
CA LYS A 333 -3.88 23.28 15.30
C LYS A 333 -2.44 23.81 15.38
N THR A 334 -1.97 24.25 16.56
CA THR A 334 -0.62 24.82 16.74
C THR A 334 0.13 24.21 17.92
N ILE A 335 1.46 24.20 17.84
CA ILE A 335 2.32 23.71 18.93
C ILE A 335 2.08 24.51 20.20
N SER A 336 1.94 25.84 20.11
CA SER A 336 1.68 26.70 21.26
C SER A 336 0.38 26.34 22.00
N LYS A 337 -0.68 25.99 21.26
CA LYS A 337 -1.94 25.51 21.85
C LYS A 337 -1.77 24.12 22.48
N CYS A 338 -1.06 23.21 21.82
CA CYS A 338 -0.72 21.91 22.40
C CYS A 338 0.04 22.07 23.72
N ILE A 339 1.00 23.01 23.78
CA ILE A 339 1.74 23.35 24.99
C ILE A 339 0.82 23.93 26.07
N GLN A 340 -0.08 24.85 25.73
CA GLN A 340 -1.05 25.39 26.69
C GLN A 340 -1.91 24.29 27.33
N VAL A 341 -2.42 23.36 26.52
CA VAL A 341 -3.22 22.22 27.00
C VAL A 341 -2.35 21.27 27.82
N LEU A 342 -1.11 21.00 27.40
CA LEU A 342 -0.16 20.21 28.18
C LEU A 342 0.00 20.79 29.59
N LYS A 343 0.23 22.12 29.70
CA LYS A 343 0.36 22.79 31.00
C LYS A 343 -0.88 22.58 31.87
N GLU A 344 -2.07 22.84 31.31
CA GLU A 344 -3.34 22.70 32.02
C GLU A 344 -3.53 21.28 32.56
N LYS A 345 -3.29 20.26 31.73
CA LYS A 345 -3.50 18.86 32.10
C LYS A 345 -2.45 18.33 33.07
N LEU A 346 -1.21 18.78 32.96
CA LEU A 346 -0.18 18.43 33.92
C LEU A 346 -0.45 19.06 35.30
N LEU A 347 -0.93 20.31 35.36
CA LEU A 347 -1.37 20.95 36.62
C LEU A 347 -2.56 20.22 37.25
N GLN A 348 -3.46 19.65 36.43
CA GLN A 348 -4.54 18.75 36.87
C GLN A 348 -4.04 17.34 37.25
N ARG A 349 -2.73 17.12 37.30
CA ARG A 349 -2.07 15.85 37.62
C ARG A 349 -2.47 14.70 36.71
N LYS A 350 -2.82 14.98 35.45
CA LYS A 350 -3.14 13.94 34.48
C LYS A 350 -1.87 13.44 33.80
N ASN A 351 -1.88 12.17 33.40
CA ASN A 351 -0.89 11.61 32.48
C ASN A 351 -1.23 12.07 31.06
N VAL A 352 -0.21 12.44 30.29
CA VAL A 352 -0.39 13.06 28.98
C VAL A 352 0.39 12.30 27.91
N ILE A 353 -0.19 12.15 26.73
CA ILE A 353 0.46 11.59 25.55
C ILE A 353 0.39 12.58 24.37
N ILE A 354 1.54 12.89 23.78
CA ILE A 354 1.65 13.75 22.60
C ILE A 354 1.64 12.88 21.35
N ASP A 355 0.49 12.85 20.66
CA ASP A 355 0.28 12.08 19.42
C ASP A 355 0.45 12.97 18.19
N ASN A 356 1.70 13.25 17.86
CA ASN A 356 2.09 14.00 16.67
C ASN A 356 3.21 13.25 15.92
N VAL A 357 3.65 13.80 14.79
CA VAL A 357 4.80 13.23 14.04
C VAL A 357 6.11 13.38 14.82
N ASN A 358 6.30 14.53 15.49
CA ASN A 358 7.43 14.84 16.39
C ASN A 358 8.83 14.49 15.86
N SER A 359 9.05 14.70 14.55
CA SER A 359 10.27 14.32 13.86
C SER A 359 11.53 15.09 14.30
N LEU A 360 11.39 16.33 14.77
CA LEU A 360 12.53 17.21 15.10
C LEU A 360 12.73 17.30 16.62
N ILE A 361 13.99 17.18 17.07
CA ILE A 361 14.39 17.34 18.48
C ILE A 361 13.87 18.66 19.04
N LYS A 362 14.05 19.76 18.30
CA LYS A 362 13.60 21.10 18.72
C LYS A 362 12.13 21.15 19.11
N ASN A 363 11.27 20.37 18.44
CA ASN A 363 9.83 20.35 18.73
C ASN A 363 9.53 19.48 19.96
N ARG A 364 10.27 18.38 20.15
CA ARG A 364 10.15 17.50 21.33
C ARG A 364 10.56 18.23 22.61
N LEU A 365 11.68 18.96 22.55
CA LEU A 365 12.19 19.77 23.66
C LEU A 365 11.17 20.83 24.15
N LEU A 366 10.30 21.35 23.30
CA LEU A 366 9.24 22.27 23.73
C LEU A 366 8.30 21.61 24.74
N TYR A 367 7.90 20.35 24.51
CA TYR A 367 7.05 19.59 25.41
C TYR A 367 7.81 19.14 26.67
N ILE A 368 9.03 18.61 26.48
CA ILE A 368 9.87 18.07 27.56
C ILE A 368 10.20 19.16 28.58
N ASN A 369 10.72 20.31 28.11
CA ASN A 369 11.13 21.41 28.97
C ASN A 369 9.94 21.99 29.74
N GLU A 370 8.78 22.09 29.10
CA GLU A 370 7.58 22.60 29.78
C GLU A 370 7.07 21.64 30.85
N ALA A 371 7.08 20.33 30.57
CA ALA A 371 6.66 19.32 31.53
C ALA A 371 7.57 19.31 32.78
N LYS A 372 8.89 19.37 32.58
CA LYS A 372 9.87 19.41 33.69
C LYS A 372 9.79 20.69 34.52
N LYS A 373 9.37 21.81 33.94
CA LYS A 373 9.10 23.05 34.70
C LYS A 373 7.93 22.90 35.66
N ILE A 374 6.90 22.15 35.26
CA ILE A 374 5.68 21.94 36.06
C ILE A 374 5.91 20.89 37.15
N ASN A 375 6.56 19.78 36.78
CA ASN A 375 6.88 18.70 37.69
C ASN A 375 8.29 18.19 37.39
N GLN A 376 9.23 18.46 38.29
CA GLN A 376 10.64 18.06 38.13
C GLN A 376 10.82 16.53 38.18
N ASN A 377 9.89 15.82 38.82
CA ASN A 377 9.92 14.36 38.97
C ASN A 377 9.04 13.65 37.92
N ILE A 378 8.56 14.36 36.90
CA ILE A 378 7.74 13.74 35.86
C ILE A 378 8.57 12.73 35.07
N GLU A 379 8.01 11.54 34.88
CA GLU A 379 8.62 10.51 34.06
C GLU A 379 8.29 10.76 32.58
N ILE A 380 9.31 10.87 31.73
CA ILE A 380 9.18 11.18 30.30
C ILE A 380 9.66 10.00 29.47
N ARG A 381 8.78 9.52 28.59
CA ARG A 381 9.08 8.46 27.63
C ARG A 381 8.93 8.91 26.19
N LEU A 382 9.88 8.54 25.36
CA LEU A 382 9.79 8.66 23.91
C LEU A 382 9.48 7.29 23.31
N ILE A 383 8.44 7.19 22.48
CA ILE A 383 8.13 5.97 21.71
C ILE A 383 8.32 6.29 20.23
N TYR A 384 9.35 5.71 19.64
CA TYR A 384 9.75 5.94 18.26
C TYR A 384 9.37 4.78 17.34
N PHE A 385 8.40 5.05 16.46
CA PHE A 385 8.00 4.16 15.37
C PHE A 385 9.01 4.29 14.22
N ASN A 386 10.13 3.57 14.35
CA ASN A 386 11.17 3.44 13.33
C ASN A 386 10.84 2.30 12.37
N TYR A 387 9.65 2.37 11.78
CA TYR A 387 9.23 1.43 10.75
C TYR A 387 9.86 1.79 9.40
N SER A 388 10.00 0.82 8.51
CA SER A 388 10.43 1.05 7.14
C SER A 388 9.40 1.89 6.39
N LYS A 389 9.88 2.66 5.43
CA LYS A 389 9.03 3.49 4.58
C LYS A 389 8.05 2.63 3.79
N GLU A 390 8.49 1.47 3.36
CA GLU A 390 7.74 0.49 2.59
C GLU A 390 6.58 -0.08 3.41
N LEU A 391 6.79 -0.43 4.69
CA LEU A 391 5.72 -0.81 5.60
C LEU A 391 4.69 0.31 5.74
N ILE A 392 5.11 1.57 5.92
CA ILE A 392 4.18 2.70 6.05
C ILE A 392 3.35 2.92 4.80
N ILE A 393 3.95 2.83 3.60
CA ILE A 393 3.22 2.93 2.33
C ILE A 393 2.21 1.78 2.22
N HIS A 394 2.60 0.57 2.62
CA HIS A 394 1.70 -0.58 2.67
C HIS A 394 0.51 -0.34 3.62
N LEU A 395 0.75 0.10 4.86
CA LEU A 395 -0.31 0.40 5.84
C LEU A 395 -1.26 1.50 5.36
N ASN A 396 -0.72 2.57 4.79
CA ASN A 396 -1.53 3.67 4.25
C ASN A 396 -2.44 3.16 3.11
N THR A 397 -1.89 2.34 2.22
CA THR A 397 -2.63 1.75 1.11
C THR A 397 -3.69 0.77 1.57
N PHE A 398 -3.34 -0.11 2.51
CA PHE A 398 -4.27 -1.06 3.11
C PHE A 398 -5.46 -0.32 3.72
N LYS A 399 -5.19 0.70 4.53
CA LYS A 399 -6.23 1.51 5.16
C LYS A 399 -7.09 2.26 4.15
N LEU A 400 -6.49 2.79 3.08
CA LEU A 400 -7.23 3.44 1.98
C LEU A 400 -8.20 2.47 1.31
N ILE A 401 -7.83 1.21 1.11
CA ILE A 401 -8.67 0.21 0.46
C ILE A 401 -9.77 -0.29 1.39
N THR A 402 -9.47 -0.46 2.67
CA THR A 402 -10.39 -1.11 3.62
C THR A 402 -11.28 -0.13 4.37
N ASP A 403 -11.06 1.18 4.28
CA ASP A 403 -11.91 2.16 4.95
C ASP A 403 -13.29 2.27 4.28
N LYS A 404 -14.25 1.49 4.79
CA LYS A 404 -15.65 1.54 4.37
C LYS A 404 -16.34 2.85 4.73
N THR A 405 -15.83 3.60 5.72
CA THR A 405 -16.46 4.82 6.19
C THR A 405 -16.16 6.03 5.30
N ASN A 406 -15.21 5.91 4.36
CA ASN A 406 -14.71 6.99 3.52
C ASN A 406 -14.18 8.20 4.33
N LYS A 407 -13.86 8.02 5.61
CA LYS A 407 -13.35 9.07 6.51
C LYS A 407 -11.83 9.19 6.46
N PHE A 408 -11.14 8.13 6.06
CA PHE A 408 -9.70 8.11 5.90
C PHE A 408 -9.32 8.90 4.65
N ASN A 409 -8.62 10.01 4.87
CA ASN A 409 -7.94 10.72 3.80
C ASN A 409 -6.59 10.07 3.58
N ASP A 410 -6.31 9.67 2.34
CA ASP A 410 -5.01 9.16 1.91
C ASP A 410 -3.90 10.06 2.45
N VAL A 411 -2.98 9.49 3.23
CA VAL A 411 -1.83 10.25 3.73
C VAL A 411 -0.96 10.59 2.53
N PRO A 412 -0.78 11.88 2.19
CA PRO A 412 0.00 12.25 1.02
C PRO A 412 1.42 11.67 1.10
N THR A 413 1.89 11.04 0.03
CA THR A 413 3.22 10.44 -0.01
C THR A 413 4.32 11.44 0.36
N ILE A 414 4.15 12.72 0.01
CA ILE A 414 5.08 13.79 0.38
C ILE A 414 5.24 13.96 1.90
N ALA A 415 4.18 13.73 2.68
CA ALA A 415 4.24 13.78 4.13
C ALA A 415 5.06 12.61 4.70
N ILE A 416 4.89 11.41 4.13
CA ILE A 416 5.69 10.23 4.47
C ILE A 416 7.16 10.45 4.10
N HIS A 417 7.46 10.92 2.89
CA HIS A 417 8.82 11.22 2.45
C HIS A 417 9.49 12.30 3.31
N SER A 418 8.75 13.35 3.64
CA SER A 418 9.24 14.45 4.48
C SER A 418 9.66 13.94 5.86
N PHE A 419 8.89 13.03 6.47
CA PHE A 419 9.28 12.40 7.73
C PHE A 419 10.66 11.74 7.64
N TYR A 420 10.85 10.79 6.72
CA TYR A 420 12.12 10.07 6.59
C TYR A 420 13.29 10.97 6.19
N LYS A 421 13.02 12.07 5.50
CA LYS A 421 14.07 13.04 5.13
C LYS A 421 14.57 13.86 6.33
N TYR A 422 13.69 14.16 7.28
CA TYR A 422 13.98 15.15 8.33
C TYR A 422 13.94 14.61 9.75
N VAL A 423 13.55 13.35 9.97
CA VAL A 423 13.50 12.77 11.30
C VAL A 423 14.88 12.79 11.96
N GLN A 424 14.92 13.28 13.18
CA GLN A 424 16.07 13.24 14.07
C GLN A 424 15.75 12.19 15.14
N GLU A 425 16.54 11.12 15.17
CA GLU A 425 16.33 10.01 16.10
C GLU A 425 16.33 10.51 17.56
N PRO A 426 15.48 9.93 18.43
CA PRO A 426 15.48 10.29 19.83
C PRO A 426 16.77 9.85 20.53
N SER A 427 17.30 10.70 21.41
CA SER A 427 18.47 10.37 22.23
C SER A 427 18.27 10.75 23.70
N LYS A 428 19.11 10.18 24.58
CA LYS A 428 19.08 10.51 26.01
C LYS A 428 19.44 11.97 26.29
N ASP A 429 20.10 12.66 25.35
CA ASP A 429 20.46 14.07 25.46
C ASP A 429 19.25 14.99 25.48
N GLU A 430 18.07 14.48 25.09
CA GLU A 430 16.80 15.17 25.24
C GLU A 430 16.30 15.20 26.70
N ASN A 431 17.08 14.66 27.65
CA ASN A 431 16.78 14.63 29.07
C ASN A 431 15.47 13.87 29.38
N VAL A 432 15.38 12.65 28.89
CA VAL A 432 14.22 11.74 29.02
C VAL A 432 14.61 10.45 29.77
N ASP A 433 13.64 9.80 30.40
CA ASP A 433 13.89 8.62 31.24
C ASP A 433 13.97 7.34 30.39
N HIS A 434 13.09 7.20 29.39
CA HIS A 434 13.04 6.02 28.53
C HIS A 434 12.86 6.37 27.06
N ILE A 435 13.52 5.58 26.21
CA ILE A 435 13.37 5.60 24.76
C ILE A 435 13.04 4.19 24.31
N ILE A 436 11.87 4.03 23.69
CA ILE A 436 11.39 2.78 23.12
C ILE A 436 11.42 2.92 21.61
N VAL A 437 12.15 2.05 20.93
CA VAL A 437 12.24 2.04 19.47
C VAL A 437 11.49 0.83 18.94
N LEU A 438 10.48 1.08 18.12
CA LEU A 438 9.67 0.08 17.43
C LEU A 438 10.16 -0.05 15.99
N LYS A 439 10.63 -1.22 15.61
CA LYS A 439 11.05 -1.60 14.27
C LYS A 439 9.99 -2.49 13.61
N ASP A 440 10.14 -2.78 12.33
CA ASP A 440 9.18 -3.60 11.56
C ASP A 440 8.85 -4.94 12.24
N GLU A 441 9.85 -5.61 12.83
CA GLU A 441 9.68 -6.87 13.60
C GLU A 441 8.78 -6.74 14.85
N ASN A 442 8.55 -5.51 15.32
CA ASN A 442 7.63 -5.23 16.43
C ASN A 442 6.20 -4.95 15.94
N PHE A 443 5.99 -4.77 14.63
CA PHE A 443 4.67 -4.53 14.07
C PHE A 443 3.88 -5.83 13.99
N VAL A 444 2.74 -5.88 14.69
CA VAL A 444 1.82 -7.03 14.66
C VAL A 444 0.50 -6.58 14.03
N PRO A 445 0.16 -7.07 12.82
CA PRO A 445 -1.14 -6.76 12.23
C PRO A 445 -2.25 -7.48 13.00
N THR A 446 -3.21 -6.70 13.49
CA THR A 446 -4.30 -7.17 14.35
C THR A 446 -5.63 -6.49 13.99
N LYS A 447 -6.73 -6.96 14.60
CA LYS A 447 -8.08 -6.38 14.48
C LYS A 447 -8.60 -6.30 13.03
N PHE A 448 -8.37 -7.35 12.25
CA PHE A 448 -9.02 -7.50 10.96
C PHE A 448 -10.54 -7.67 11.14
N GLU A 449 -11.32 -7.00 10.29
CA GLU A 449 -12.79 -7.09 10.24
C GLU A 449 -13.27 -8.37 9.54
N SER A 450 -12.44 -8.98 8.68
CA SER A 450 -12.78 -10.22 7.96
C SER A 450 -11.53 -10.96 7.48
N GLU A 451 -11.71 -12.24 7.10
CA GLU A 451 -10.64 -13.05 6.50
C GLU A 451 -10.19 -12.51 5.14
N GLU A 452 -11.07 -11.89 4.36
CA GLU A 452 -10.72 -11.22 3.11
C GLU A 452 -9.80 -10.03 3.38
N GLN A 453 -10.08 -9.25 4.43
CA GLN A 453 -9.23 -8.12 4.83
C GLN A 453 -7.85 -8.61 5.29
N LYS A 454 -7.82 -9.70 6.06
CA LYS A 454 -6.56 -10.35 6.48
C LYS A 454 -5.76 -10.84 5.27
N LYS A 455 -6.39 -11.52 4.31
CA LYS A 455 -5.75 -11.95 3.06
C LYS A 455 -5.19 -10.78 2.28
N LEU A 456 -5.96 -9.68 2.15
CA LEU A 456 -5.53 -8.47 1.46
C LEU A 456 -4.27 -7.85 2.11
N PHE A 457 -4.17 -7.85 3.43
CA PHE A 457 -2.99 -7.33 4.13
C PHE A 457 -1.71 -8.08 3.71
N PHE A 458 -1.79 -9.41 3.54
CA PHE A 458 -0.62 -10.22 3.15
C PHE A 458 -0.33 -10.22 1.64
N MET A 459 -1.06 -9.43 0.84
CA MET A 459 -0.79 -9.22 -0.57
C MET A 459 0.13 -8.02 -0.80
N TYR A 460 0.84 -8.00 -1.92
CA TYR A 460 1.53 -6.79 -2.35
C TYR A 460 0.52 -5.72 -2.74
N LEU A 461 0.60 -4.53 -2.14
CA LEU A 461 -0.35 -3.44 -2.39
C LEU A 461 0.28 -2.25 -3.14
N ASN A 462 1.60 -2.24 -3.30
CA ASN A 462 2.38 -1.16 -3.91
C ASN A 462 3.50 -1.69 -4.78
#